data_AF-A0AAV9MHS4-F1
#
_entry.id   AF-A0AAV9MHS4-F1
#
_cell.length_a   1.000
_cell.length_b   1.000
_cell.length_c   1.000
_cell.angle_alpha   90.00
_cell.angle_beta   90.00
_cell.angle_gamma   90.00
#
_symmetry.space_group_name_H-M   'P 1'
#
loop_
_entity.id
_entity.type
_entity.pdbx_description
1 polymer ?
#
loop_
_entity_poly.entity_id
_entity_poly.type
_entity_poly.pdbx_seq_one_letter_code
_entity_poly.pdbx_strand_id
1 'polypeptide(L)'
;MRFKCVSTFCNLTVSESAFLDIHKCHSGGTKFLLHEEGVYYTAEEKKDGKASASASVLQVDRFNNFYNGNPAYSRSSCVNGLFCGWESSCMQPAAICNPSTKEVRLLPNPNEGKCWNTFSLGFELEENKYKVLRTTYHPRERHTKYWVFTLGIDKSWRDTQNIFPCIPYCMPSVCTSGVIYQFAMVDYIFIVAFDVKSEKIENIALWDAIELVYYYQLIEVKGKLGVIDYRNG
;
A
#
# COMPACT_ATOMS: atom_id res chain seq x y z
N MET A 1 -16.85 -27.39 26.53
CA MET A 1 -15.47 -27.04 26.91
C MET A 1 -15.24 -25.59 26.52
N ARG A 2 -14.98 -24.69 27.48
CA ARG A 2 -14.82 -23.24 27.24
C ARG A 2 -13.33 -22.91 27.16
N PHE A 3 -12.87 -22.31 26.07
CA PHE A 3 -11.52 -21.77 25.96
C PHE A 3 -11.56 -20.25 26.18
N LYS A 4 -10.75 -19.77 27.12
CA LYS A 4 -10.51 -18.36 27.42
C LYS A 4 -9.09 -18.05 26.96
N CYS A 5 -8.95 -17.24 25.90
CA CYS A 5 -7.66 -16.76 25.43
C CYS A 5 -7.33 -15.43 26.12
N VAL A 6 -6.11 -15.33 26.66
CA VAL A 6 -5.63 -14.23 27.49
C VAL A 6 -4.58 -13.43 26.70
N SER A 7 -5.02 -12.64 25.72
CA SER A 7 -4.24 -11.55 25.10
C SER A 7 -5.17 -10.67 24.24
N THR A 8 -5.31 -9.39 24.56
CA THR A 8 -6.43 -8.52 24.10
C THR A 8 -6.09 -7.56 22.96
N PHE A 9 -5.09 -7.79 22.10
CA PHE A 9 -4.84 -6.84 21.00
C PHE A 9 -4.37 -7.49 19.70
N CYS A 10 -5.01 -7.07 18.60
CA CYS A 10 -4.78 -7.43 17.18
C CYS A 10 -5.48 -8.67 16.59
N ASN A 11 -6.48 -9.28 17.24
CA ASN A 11 -7.28 -10.34 16.61
C ASN A 11 -8.39 -9.83 15.65
N LEU A 12 -8.94 -8.63 15.86
CA LEU A 12 -10.15 -8.21 15.12
C LEU A 12 -9.95 -7.72 13.67
N THR A 13 -8.73 -7.68 13.14
CA THR A 13 -8.50 -7.21 11.74
C THR A 13 -8.12 -8.31 10.75
N VAL A 14 -7.63 -9.46 11.23
CA VAL A 14 -7.14 -10.52 10.32
C VAL A 14 -7.43 -11.94 10.84
N SER A 15 -7.84 -12.14 12.10
CA SER A 15 -8.01 -13.51 12.63
C SER A 15 -9.41 -14.09 12.47
N GLU A 16 -10.34 -13.40 11.82
CA GLU A 16 -11.61 -14.02 11.46
C GLU A 16 -11.54 -14.43 9.98
N SER A 17 -11.85 -15.69 9.68
CA SER A 17 -12.36 -16.09 8.36
C SER A 17 -13.52 -15.17 7.93
N ALA A 18 -14.20 -14.55 8.90
CA ALA A 18 -15.17 -13.50 8.68
C ALA A 18 -14.59 -12.19 8.11
N PHE A 19 -13.30 -11.86 8.13
CA PHE A 19 -12.81 -10.61 7.49
C PHE A 19 -12.95 -10.64 5.97
N LEU A 20 -12.59 -11.77 5.35
CA LEU A 20 -12.79 -12.00 3.91
C LEU A 20 -14.28 -12.12 3.58
N ASP A 21 -15.05 -12.80 4.43
CA ASP A 21 -16.49 -12.93 4.23
C ASP A 21 -17.24 -11.61 4.49
N ILE A 22 -16.83 -10.78 5.45
CA ILE A 22 -17.36 -9.43 5.71
C ILE A 22 -16.99 -8.51 4.55
N HIS A 23 -15.76 -8.57 4.04
CA HIS A 23 -15.36 -7.79 2.88
C HIS A 23 -16.15 -8.19 1.62
N LYS A 24 -16.38 -9.50 1.41
CA LYS A 24 -17.21 -10.02 0.31
C LYS A 24 -18.72 -9.75 0.52
N CYS A 25 -19.23 -9.86 1.74
CA CYS A 25 -20.67 -9.74 2.06
C CYS A 25 -21.14 -8.29 2.28
N HIS A 26 -20.27 -7.37 2.73
CA HIS A 26 -20.59 -5.93 2.84
C HIS A 26 -20.33 -5.15 1.54
N SER A 27 -19.99 -5.84 0.44
CA SER A 27 -19.75 -5.24 -0.89
C SER A 27 -21.05 -4.88 -1.65
N GLY A 28 -22.12 -4.51 -0.94
CA GLY A 28 -23.41 -4.15 -1.55
C GLY A 28 -23.36 -2.94 -2.50
N GLY A 29 -22.27 -2.16 -2.45
CA GLY A 29 -21.98 -1.07 -3.38
C GLY A 29 -20.48 -0.83 -3.53
N THR A 30 -20.07 -0.28 -4.67
CA THR A 30 -18.69 0.10 -4.95
C THR A 30 -18.26 1.21 -4.00
N LYS A 31 -17.17 1.01 -3.26
CA LYS A 31 -16.58 2.01 -2.35
C LYS A 31 -15.25 2.49 -2.92
N PHE A 32 -15.13 3.81 -3.10
CA PHE A 32 -13.94 4.46 -3.61
C PHE A 32 -13.24 5.19 -2.48
N LEU A 33 -11.92 5.15 -2.42
CA LEU A 33 -11.13 6.12 -1.66
C LEU A 33 -10.63 7.19 -2.65
N LEU A 34 -11.01 8.43 -2.42
CA LEU A 34 -10.62 9.59 -3.19
C LEU A 34 -9.58 10.37 -2.40
N HIS A 35 -8.61 10.95 -3.09
CA HIS A 35 -7.59 11.82 -2.52
C HIS A 35 -7.54 13.11 -3.34
N GLU A 36 -7.94 14.21 -2.71
CA GLU A 36 -7.94 15.55 -3.32
C GLU A 36 -7.40 16.53 -2.28
N GLU A 37 -6.43 17.36 -2.68
CA GLU A 37 -5.82 18.39 -1.83
C GLU A 37 -5.42 17.89 -0.42
N GLY A 38 -4.93 16.65 -0.32
CA GLY A 38 -4.41 16.07 0.93
C GLY A 38 -5.50 15.57 1.86
N VAL A 39 -6.74 15.56 1.38
CA VAL A 39 -7.90 15.05 2.10
C VAL A 39 -8.33 13.73 1.48
N TYR A 40 -8.46 12.72 2.32
CA TYR A 40 -8.99 11.42 1.95
C TYR A 40 -10.50 11.37 2.20
N TYR A 41 -11.23 10.90 1.20
CA TYR A 41 -12.66 10.70 1.24
C TYR A 41 -13.01 9.27 0.85
N THR A 42 -14.04 8.71 1.47
CA THR A 42 -14.68 7.49 0.98
C THR A 42 -15.96 7.86 0.25
N ALA A 43 -16.13 7.44 -1.00
CA ALA A 43 -17.38 7.56 -1.74
C ALA A 43 -18.04 6.18 -1.87
N GLU A 44 -19.33 6.07 -1.57
CA GLU A 44 -20.10 4.83 -1.76
C GLU A 44 -21.22 5.06 -2.77
N GLU A 45 -21.32 4.20 -3.78
CA GLU A 45 -22.42 4.23 -4.75
C GLU A 45 -23.72 3.72 -4.10
N LYS A 46 -24.74 4.58 -4.00
CA LYS A 46 -26.08 4.19 -3.59
C LYS A 46 -26.88 3.73 -4.80
N LYS A 47 -27.27 2.46 -4.81
CA LYS A 47 -28.29 1.92 -5.72
C LYS A 47 -29.69 2.23 -5.19
N ASP A 48 -30.06 3.51 -5.19
CA ASP A 48 -31.48 3.86 -5.12
C ASP A 48 -32.07 3.64 -6.51
N GLY A 49 -33.22 2.97 -6.62
CA GLY A 49 -33.86 2.57 -7.89
C GLY A 49 -34.33 3.72 -8.82
N LYS A 50 -33.69 4.90 -8.75
CA LYS A 50 -33.80 5.99 -9.72
C LYS A 50 -32.55 6.01 -10.60
N ALA A 51 -32.71 6.46 -11.84
CA ALA A 51 -31.69 6.49 -12.89
C ALA A 51 -30.46 7.38 -12.62
N SER A 52 -30.19 7.75 -11.38
CA SER A 52 -29.07 8.58 -10.97
C SER A 52 -28.42 7.95 -9.74
N ALA A 53 -27.28 7.29 -9.94
CA ALA A 53 -26.43 6.84 -8.85
C ALA A 53 -26.04 8.04 -8.00
N SER A 54 -26.37 8.03 -6.70
CA SER A 54 -25.91 9.06 -5.76
C SER A 54 -24.74 8.53 -4.97
N ALA A 55 -23.66 9.32 -4.85
CA ALA A 55 -22.49 8.94 -4.06
C ALA A 55 -22.53 9.66 -2.71
N SER A 56 -22.46 8.92 -1.60
CA SER A 56 -22.20 9.54 -0.29
C SER A 56 -20.70 9.62 -0.07
N VAL A 57 -20.19 10.85 0.05
CA VAL A 57 -18.79 11.14 0.33
C VAL A 57 -18.63 11.39 1.82
N LEU A 58 -17.75 10.64 2.49
CA LEU A 58 -17.41 10.83 3.90
C LEU A 58 -15.91 11.07 4.03
N GLN A 59 -15.56 12.14 4.75
CA GLN A 59 -14.17 12.44 5.07
C GLN A 59 -13.61 11.37 6.00
N VAL A 60 -12.37 10.92 5.75
CA VAL A 60 -11.67 10.02 6.66
C VAL A 60 -10.87 10.84 7.67
N ASP A 61 -11.57 11.46 8.63
CA ASP A 61 -10.99 12.40 9.60
C ASP A 61 -9.72 11.86 10.28
N ARG A 62 -9.69 10.55 10.59
CA ARG A 62 -8.49 9.93 11.15
C ARG A 62 -7.28 10.01 10.23
N PHE A 63 -7.45 9.76 8.93
CA PHE A 63 -6.35 9.78 7.96
C PHE A 63 -5.78 11.19 7.77
N ASN A 64 -6.67 12.18 7.72
CA ASN A 64 -6.32 13.59 7.53
C ASN A 64 -5.64 14.19 8.76
N ASN A 65 -6.03 13.76 9.96
CA ASN A 65 -5.43 14.22 11.21
C ASN A 65 -4.02 13.66 11.46
N PHE A 66 -3.63 12.55 10.80
CA PHE A 66 -2.28 12.00 10.94
C PHE A 66 -1.25 12.78 10.11
N TYR A 67 -1.61 13.15 8.87
CA TYR A 67 -0.71 13.84 7.94
C TYR A 67 -1.01 15.34 7.92
N ASN A 68 -0.67 16.04 9.00
CA ASN A 68 -0.85 17.49 9.13
C ASN A 68 -0.13 18.27 7.99
N GLY A 69 -0.86 18.56 6.90
CA GLY A 69 -0.75 19.83 6.20
C GLY A 69 0.10 19.94 4.94
N ASN A 70 0.66 18.86 4.36
CA ASN A 70 1.18 18.95 2.99
C ASN A 70 0.65 17.84 2.04
N PRO A 71 -0.46 18.12 1.34
CA PRO A 71 -1.09 17.26 0.33
C PRO A 71 -0.14 16.63 -0.69
N ALA A 72 0.93 17.35 -1.05
CA ALA A 72 1.78 17.01 -2.19
C ALA A 72 2.63 15.75 -1.96
N TYR A 73 2.78 15.31 -0.71
CA TYR A 73 3.71 14.25 -0.30
C TYR A 73 3.01 13.00 0.25
N SER A 74 1.69 13.04 0.35
CA SER A 74 0.88 11.87 0.62
C SER A 74 0.93 10.91 -0.56
N ARG A 75 1.18 9.63 -0.25
CA ARG A 75 1.20 8.53 -1.21
C ARG A 75 0.31 7.41 -0.68
N SER A 76 -0.27 6.65 -1.59
CA SER A 76 -1.03 5.48 -1.22
C SER A 76 -0.87 4.35 -2.22
N SER A 77 -1.10 3.13 -1.74
CA SER A 77 -1.26 1.92 -2.53
C SER A 77 -2.54 1.21 -2.07
N CYS A 78 -3.15 0.45 -2.96
CA CYS A 78 -4.33 -0.33 -2.63
C CYS A 78 -4.21 -1.75 -3.20
N VAL A 79 -4.74 -2.72 -2.46
CA VAL A 79 -4.90 -4.09 -2.93
C VAL A 79 -6.10 -4.69 -2.24
N ASN A 80 -6.98 -5.35 -3.00
CA ASN A 80 -8.18 -6.03 -2.50
C ASN A 80 -9.01 -5.18 -1.52
N GLY A 81 -9.23 -3.90 -1.88
CA GLY A 81 -10.07 -2.97 -1.11
C GLY A 81 -9.46 -2.44 0.20
N LEU A 82 -8.22 -2.84 0.52
CA LEU A 82 -7.46 -2.26 1.63
C LEU A 82 -6.48 -1.22 1.09
N PHE A 83 -6.34 -0.12 1.82
CA PHE A 83 -5.48 1.00 1.44
C PHE A 83 -4.33 1.12 2.43
N CYS A 84 -3.13 1.37 1.91
CA CYS A 84 -1.98 1.79 2.69
C CYS A 84 -1.60 3.19 2.25
N GLY A 85 -1.60 4.15 3.17
CA GLY A 85 -1.14 5.51 2.91
C GLY A 85 0.03 5.87 3.79
N TRP A 86 0.90 6.74 3.29
CA TRP A 86 2.06 7.22 4.00
C TRP A 86 2.46 8.60 3.49
N GLU A 87 3.20 9.34 4.29
CA GLU A 87 3.87 10.55 3.87
C GLU A 87 5.30 10.20 3.42
N SER A 88 5.80 10.82 2.36
CA SER A 88 7.20 10.63 1.95
C SER A 88 8.21 11.24 2.94
N SER A 89 7.76 11.89 4.01
CA SER A 89 8.61 12.39 5.08
C SER A 89 9.10 11.20 5.93
N CYS A 90 10.40 11.20 6.24
CA CYS A 90 11.10 10.10 6.93
C CYS A 90 10.63 9.80 8.37
N MET A 91 9.57 10.43 8.86
CA MET A 91 9.28 10.50 10.29
C MET A 91 7.94 9.88 10.70
N GLN A 92 7.03 9.65 9.75
CA GLN A 92 5.69 9.20 10.06
C GLN A 92 5.46 7.72 9.70
N PRO A 93 4.71 6.96 10.53
CA PRO A 93 4.31 5.62 10.19
C PRO A 93 3.31 5.62 9.02
N ALA A 94 3.30 4.52 8.25
CA ALA A 94 2.22 4.26 7.32
C ALA A 94 0.92 3.90 8.05
N ALA A 95 -0.20 4.24 7.43
CA ALA A 95 -1.54 3.95 7.90
C ALA A 95 -2.24 2.94 6.97
N ILE A 96 -2.89 1.95 7.54
CA ILE A 96 -3.79 1.02 6.86
C ILE A 96 -5.22 1.49 7.06
N CYS A 97 -5.96 1.65 5.97
CA CYS A 97 -7.38 2.00 5.98
C CYS A 97 -8.20 0.91 5.30
N ASN A 98 -9.28 0.52 5.97
CA ASN A 98 -10.36 -0.27 5.38
C ASN A 98 -11.61 0.63 5.24
N PRO A 99 -11.91 1.13 4.03
CA PRO A 99 -13.10 1.94 3.79
C PRO A 99 -14.42 1.23 4.14
N SER A 100 -14.45 -0.10 4.04
CA SER A 100 -15.66 -0.88 4.30
C SER A 100 -16.05 -0.86 5.78
N THR A 101 -15.05 -0.88 6.67
CA THR A 101 -15.25 -0.85 8.12
C THR A 101 -15.01 0.52 8.74
N LYS A 102 -14.51 1.49 7.96
CA LYS A 102 -14.06 2.81 8.43
C LYS A 102 -12.94 2.73 9.48
N GLU A 103 -12.24 1.59 9.54
CA GLU A 103 -11.09 1.43 10.42
C GLU A 103 -9.83 2.00 9.78
N VAL A 104 -9.04 2.69 10.60
CA VAL A 104 -7.70 3.17 10.27
C VAL A 104 -6.76 2.72 11.37
N ARG A 105 -5.60 2.15 10.99
CA ARG A 105 -4.57 1.67 11.92
C ARG A 105 -3.20 2.14 11.47
N LEU A 106 -2.42 2.68 12.40
CA LEU A 106 -1.01 3.01 12.17
C LEU A 106 -0.15 1.76 12.31
N LEU A 107 0.83 1.62 11.43
CA LEU A 107 1.88 0.63 11.55
C LEU A 107 2.95 1.10 12.54
N PRO A 108 3.78 0.18 13.08
CA PRO A 108 4.89 0.57 13.95
C PRO A 108 5.81 1.59 13.25
N ASN A 109 6.26 2.61 13.99
CA ASN A 109 7.17 3.62 13.44
C ASN A 109 8.51 2.96 13.05
N PRO A 110 9.02 3.17 11.82
CA PRO A 110 10.39 2.84 11.48
C PRO A 110 11.35 3.75 12.26
N ASN A 111 11.81 3.33 13.44
CA ASN A 111 12.75 4.09 14.30
C ASN A 111 14.18 4.26 13.70
N GLU A 112 14.32 4.44 12.39
CA GLU A 112 15.58 4.41 11.66
C GLU A 112 15.98 5.79 11.11
N GLY A 113 16.14 6.76 12.01
CA GLY A 113 16.79 8.04 11.70
C GLY A 113 16.22 8.80 10.48
N LYS A 114 17.08 9.55 9.78
CA LYS A 114 16.73 10.33 8.58
C LYS A 114 16.83 9.50 7.29
N CYS A 115 16.11 8.38 7.20
CA CYS A 115 16.08 7.54 5.99
C CYS A 115 14.78 7.75 5.19
N TRP A 116 14.84 7.66 3.87
CA TRP A 116 13.64 7.81 3.03
C TRP A 116 12.87 6.49 2.99
N ASN A 117 11.61 6.52 3.42
CA ASN A 117 10.75 5.35 3.50
C ASN A 117 9.63 5.44 2.46
N THR A 118 9.39 4.34 1.76
CA THR A 118 8.17 4.12 0.99
C THR A 118 7.50 2.83 1.46
N PHE A 119 6.18 2.74 1.28
CA PHE A 119 5.40 1.61 1.73
C PHE A 119 4.56 1.06 0.58
N SER A 120 4.44 -0.25 0.51
CA SER A 120 3.70 -0.92 -0.56
C SER A 120 2.85 -2.03 0.06
N LEU A 121 1.57 -2.04 -0.24
CA LEU A 121 0.65 -3.07 0.24
C LEU A 121 0.59 -4.22 -0.76
N GLY A 122 0.78 -5.44 -0.27
CA GLY A 122 0.66 -6.67 -1.04
C GLY A 122 -0.31 -7.66 -0.44
N PHE A 123 -0.83 -8.54 -1.30
CA PHE A 123 -1.74 -9.61 -0.90
C PHE A 123 -1.25 -10.95 -1.45
N GLU A 124 -1.09 -11.92 -0.57
CA GLU A 124 -0.68 -13.28 -0.88
C GLU A 124 -1.90 -14.20 -0.88
N LEU A 125 -2.17 -14.81 -2.03
CA LEU A 125 -3.44 -15.47 -2.34
C LEU A 125 -3.64 -16.82 -1.62
N GLU A 126 -2.58 -17.58 -1.36
CA GLU A 126 -2.72 -18.95 -0.87
C GLU A 126 -3.12 -18.98 0.61
N GLU A 127 -2.45 -18.16 1.44
CA GLU A 127 -2.74 -18.05 2.87
C GLU A 127 -3.63 -16.85 3.20
N ASN A 128 -4.07 -16.10 2.17
CA ASN A 128 -4.89 -14.88 2.27
C ASN A 128 -4.32 -13.82 3.21
N LYS A 129 -3.01 -13.55 3.08
CA LYS A 129 -2.29 -12.64 3.96
C LYS A 129 -2.04 -11.30 3.29
N TYR A 130 -2.31 -10.24 4.03
CA TYR A 130 -1.83 -8.90 3.67
C TYR A 130 -0.45 -8.69 4.26
N LYS A 131 0.48 -8.24 3.43
CA LYS A 131 1.82 -7.81 3.86
C LYS A 131 2.07 -6.39 3.41
N VAL A 132 2.77 -5.64 4.25
CA VAL A 132 3.26 -4.31 3.92
C VAL A 132 4.76 -4.41 3.74
N LEU A 133 5.23 -4.04 2.55
CA LEU A 133 6.65 -3.87 2.25
C LEU A 133 7.03 -2.44 2.58
N ARG A 134 8.00 -2.27 3.48
CA ARG A 134 8.69 -1.00 3.70
C ARG A 134 10.00 -1.04 2.93
N THR A 135 10.21 -0.04 2.09
CA THR A 135 11.44 0.15 1.34
C THR A 135 12.14 1.38 1.91
N THR A 136 13.36 1.20 2.42
CA THR A 136 14.12 2.30 3.03
C THR A 136 15.42 2.50 2.29
N TYR A 137 15.60 3.71 1.76
CA TYR A 137 16.86 4.13 1.17
C TYR A 137 17.76 4.76 2.22
N HIS A 138 19.02 4.33 2.25
CA HIS A 138 20.08 4.86 3.10
C HIS A 138 21.03 5.72 2.25
N PRO A 139 20.88 7.07 2.21
CA PRO A 139 21.68 7.90 1.30
C PRO A 139 23.18 7.85 1.56
N ARG A 140 23.58 7.61 2.82
CA ARG A 140 24.99 7.49 3.21
C ARG A 140 25.62 6.18 2.71
N GLU A 141 24.85 5.10 2.77
CA GLU A 141 25.30 3.76 2.40
C GLU A 141 25.01 3.43 0.92
N ARG A 142 24.26 4.31 0.23
CA ARG A 142 23.88 4.21 -1.19
C ARG A 142 23.22 2.88 -1.55
N HIS A 143 22.39 2.37 -0.65
CA HIS A 143 21.58 1.19 -0.90
C HIS A 143 20.19 1.32 -0.30
N THR A 144 19.33 0.42 -0.75
CA THR A 144 17.98 0.23 -0.26
C THR A 144 17.89 -1.09 0.48
N LYS A 145 17.20 -1.07 1.62
CA LYS A 145 16.82 -2.24 2.40
C LYS A 145 15.30 -2.41 2.36
N TYR A 146 14.85 -3.62 2.69
CA TYR A 146 13.46 -3.99 2.62
C TYR A 146 13.02 -4.71 3.89
N TRP A 147 11.87 -4.29 4.42
CA TRP A 147 11.26 -4.88 5.59
C TRP A 147 9.83 -5.25 5.31
N VAL A 148 9.35 -6.27 5.98
CA VAL A 148 7.99 -6.78 5.83
C VAL A 148 7.25 -6.69 7.15
N PHE A 149 5.98 -6.34 7.06
CA PHE A 149 5.04 -6.41 8.16
C PHE A 149 3.78 -7.13 7.71
N THR A 150 3.52 -8.31 8.25
CA THR A 150 2.34 -9.12 7.96
C THR A 150 1.20 -8.70 8.88
N LEU A 151 0.12 -8.16 8.29
CA LEU A 151 -1.00 -7.65 9.06
C LEU A 151 -1.61 -8.77 9.93
N GLY A 152 -1.86 -8.45 11.20
CA GLY A 152 -2.48 -9.38 12.17
C GLY A 152 -1.58 -10.49 12.70
N ILE A 153 -0.34 -10.60 12.21
CA ILE A 153 0.63 -11.60 12.65
C ILE A 153 1.83 -10.92 13.30
N ASP A 154 2.45 -9.98 12.57
CA ASP A 154 3.68 -9.34 13.01
C ASP A 154 3.39 -8.24 14.04
N LYS A 155 4.26 -8.14 15.04
CA LYS A 155 4.25 -7.05 16.05
C LYS A 155 5.25 -5.94 15.74
N SER A 156 6.23 -6.24 14.89
CA SER A 156 7.31 -5.34 14.47
C SER A 156 7.73 -5.65 13.05
N TRP A 157 8.38 -4.70 12.39
CA TRP A 157 8.97 -4.90 11.07
C TRP A 157 10.03 -6.01 11.10
N ARG A 158 9.97 -6.92 10.13
CA ARG A 158 10.98 -7.96 9.91
C ARG A 158 11.89 -7.55 8.77
N ASP A 159 13.19 -7.64 8.98
CA ASP A 159 14.19 -7.45 7.93
C ASP A 159 14.16 -8.64 6.96
N THR A 160 14.09 -8.36 5.66
CA THR A 160 14.12 -9.40 4.62
C THR A 160 15.54 -9.82 4.24
N GLN A 161 16.56 -9.13 4.76
CA GLN A 161 17.97 -9.24 4.41
C GLN A 161 18.30 -8.90 2.94
N ASN A 162 17.30 -8.47 2.16
CA ASN A 162 17.53 -7.96 0.82
C ASN A 162 18.16 -6.57 0.90
N ILE A 163 19.30 -6.42 0.23
CA ILE A 163 20.00 -5.15 0.07
C ILE A 163 20.19 -4.94 -1.43
N PHE A 164 19.76 -3.78 -1.93
CA PHE A 164 19.86 -3.47 -3.34
C PHE A 164 20.46 -2.08 -3.56
N PRO A 165 21.49 -1.91 -4.40
CA PRO A 165 22.16 -0.62 -4.62
C PRO A 165 21.36 0.28 -5.56
N CYS A 166 20.11 0.58 -5.22
CA CYS A 166 19.23 1.46 -5.98
C CYS A 166 18.61 2.55 -5.12
N ILE A 167 18.08 3.57 -5.78
CA ILE A 167 17.22 4.60 -5.19
C ILE A 167 15.77 4.22 -5.54
N PRO A 168 14.88 4.03 -4.55
CA PRO A 168 13.48 3.73 -4.79
C PRO A 168 12.73 5.03 -5.10
N TYR A 169 11.75 4.97 -6.00
CA TYR A 169 10.87 6.11 -6.23
C TYR A 169 9.72 6.12 -5.23
N CYS A 170 9.29 7.32 -4.84
CA CYS A 170 8.11 7.53 -4.00
C CYS A 170 6.78 7.40 -4.77
N MET A 171 6.81 6.88 -5.99
CA MET A 171 5.60 6.66 -6.79
C MET A 171 4.77 5.51 -6.21
N PRO A 172 3.44 5.54 -6.37
CA PRO A 172 2.57 4.44 -5.96
C PRO A 172 3.04 3.11 -6.56
N SER A 173 3.11 2.09 -5.71
CA SER A 173 3.33 0.71 -6.13
C SER A 173 2.01 0.05 -6.52
N VAL A 174 2.11 -1.04 -7.27
CA VAL A 174 0.99 -1.89 -7.66
C VAL A 174 1.23 -3.29 -7.16
N CYS A 175 0.23 -3.89 -6.50
CA CYS A 175 0.25 -5.33 -6.23
C CYS A 175 -0.71 -6.05 -7.16
N THR A 176 -0.19 -7.02 -7.90
CA THR A 176 -1.01 -7.90 -8.74
C THR A 176 -0.41 -9.30 -8.76
N SER A 177 -1.29 -10.31 -8.77
CA SER A 177 -0.89 -11.73 -8.76
C SER A 177 0.12 -12.11 -7.67
N GLY A 178 0.01 -11.51 -6.48
CA GLY A 178 0.91 -11.82 -5.35
C GLY A 178 2.28 -11.17 -5.42
N VAL A 179 2.50 -10.23 -6.34
CA VAL A 179 3.77 -9.53 -6.52
C VAL A 179 3.54 -8.02 -6.38
N ILE A 180 4.40 -7.35 -5.62
CA ILE A 180 4.45 -5.88 -5.51
C ILE A 180 5.44 -5.37 -6.55
N TYR A 181 5.03 -4.39 -7.35
CA TYR A 181 5.84 -3.73 -8.35
C TYR A 181 6.05 -2.26 -7.97
N GLN A 182 7.30 -1.81 -8.00
CA GLN A 182 7.67 -0.42 -7.73
C GLN A 182 8.79 0.05 -8.65
N PHE A 183 8.81 1.32 -9.02
CA PHE A 183 9.93 1.88 -9.76
C PHE A 183 11.15 2.09 -8.86
N ALA A 184 12.34 1.84 -9.41
CA ALA A 184 13.62 2.17 -8.80
C ALA A 184 14.61 2.63 -9.87
N MET A 185 15.71 3.26 -9.44
CA MET A 185 16.80 3.71 -10.32
C MET A 185 18.17 3.31 -9.78
N VAL A 186 19.06 2.95 -10.70
CA VAL A 186 20.52 3.01 -10.50
C VAL A 186 21.05 3.99 -11.55
N ASP A 187 21.60 3.48 -12.65
CA ASP A 187 21.99 4.27 -13.83
C ASP A 187 20.82 4.49 -14.80
N TYR A 188 19.81 3.61 -14.73
CA TYR A 188 18.57 3.65 -15.49
C TYR A 188 17.40 3.30 -14.58
N ILE A 189 16.18 3.60 -15.04
CA ILE A 189 14.94 3.27 -14.33
C ILE A 189 14.52 1.85 -14.67
N PHE A 190 14.11 1.09 -13.66
CA PHE A 190 13.63 -0.28 -13.78
C PHE A 190 12.51 -0.53 -12.77
N ILE A 191 11.88 -1.70 -12.87
CA ILE A 191 10.84 -2.13 -11.93
C ILE A 191 11.44 -3.17 -10.99
N VAL A 192 11.29 -2.94 -9.69
CA VAL A 192 11.53 -3.93 -8.65
C VAL A 192 10.24 -4.72 -8.48
N ALA A 193 10.34 -6.05 -8.59
CA ALA A 193 9.28 -6.99 -8.29
C ALA A 193 9.59 -7.68 -6.95
N PHE A 194 8.70 -7.56 -5.98
CA PHE A 194 8.78 -8.23 -4.69
C PHE A 194 7.68 -9.28 -4.60
N ASP A 195 8.07 -10.56 -4.54
CA ASP A 195 7.14 -11.66 -4.37
C ASP A 195 6.65 -11.70 -2.91
N VAL A 196 5.34 -11.53 -2.70
CA VAL A 196 4.78 -11.35 -1.36
C VAL A 196 4.91 -12.63 -0.53
N LYS A 197 4.87 -13.80 -1.18
CA LYS A 197 4.90 -15.09 -0.49
C LYS A 197 6.31 -15.43 -0.03
N SER A 198 7.25 -15.46 -0.96
CA SER A 198 8.65 -15.84 -0.77
C SER A 198 9.52 -14.72 -0.21
N GLU A 199 9.02 -13.47 -0.22
CA GLU A 199 9.74 -12.27 0.23
C GLU A 199 11.05 -12.02 -0.54
N LYS A 200 11.08 -12.46 -1.80
CA LYS A 200 12.22 -12.32 -2.71
C LYS A 200 12.04 -11.14 -3.65
N ILE A 201 13.16 -10.59 -4.08
CA ILE A 201 13.22 -9.44 -4.97
C ILE A 201 13.86 -9.82 -6.30
N GLU A 202 13.26 -9.34 -7.38
CA GLU A 202 13.77 -9.44 -8.73
C GLU A 202 13.69 -8.08 -9.42
N ASN A 203 14.56 -7.86 -10.41
CA ASN A 203 14.55 -6.64 -11.22
C ASN A 203 14.05 -6.95 -12.62
N ILE A 204 13.12 -6.12 -13.07
CA ILE A 204 12.56 -6.19 -14.41
C ILE A 204 13.08 -4.96 -15.16
N ALA A 205 13.94 -5.21 -16.14
CA ALA A 205 14.46 -4.16 -17.00
C ALA A 205 13.32 -3.54 -17.82
N LEU A 206 13.35 -2.22 -17.96
CA LEU A 206 12.53 -1.50 -18.92
C LEU A 206 13.32 -1.40 -20.23
N TRP A 207 12.62 -1.68 -21.32
CA TRP A 207 13.20 -1.92 -22.65
C TRP A 207 13.84 -0.67 -23.26
N ASP A 208 13.40 0.51 -22.81
CA ASP A 208 13.90 1.81 -23.24
C ASP A 208 14.52 2.56 -22.06
N ALA A 209 15.52 3.40 -22.35
CA ALA A 209 16.05 4.35 -21.39
C ALA A 209 14.95 5.35 -21.02
N ILE A 210 14.20 5.04 -19.96
CA ILE A 210 13.27 5.98 -19.39
C ILE A 210 14.08 7.15 -18.84
N GLU A 211 13.94 8.32 -19.48
CA GLU A 211 14.69 9.52 -19.07
C GLU A 211 14.12 10.13 -17.78
N LEU A 212 12.79 10.08 -17.60
CA LEU A 212 12.10 10.69 -16.45
C LEU A 212 10.90 9.83 -15.99
N VAL A 213 11.00 9.25 -14.79
CA VAL A 213 9.95 8.37 -14.20
C VAL A 213 8.60 9.08 -14.04
N TYR A 214 8.59 10.41 -13.95
CA TYR A 214 7.38 11.20 -13.68
C TYR A 214 6.33 11.13 -14.79
N TYR A 215 6.71 10.68 -15.99
CA TYR A 215 5.78 10.41 -17.08
C TYR A 215 5.19 9.01 -17.05
N TYR A 216 5.53 8.19 -16.06
CA TYR A 216 5.12 6.80 -16.00
C TYR A 216 4.34 6.49 -14.75
N GLN A 217 3.36 5.61 -14.92
CA GLN A 217 2.56 5.08 -13.81
C GLN A 217 2.40 3.58 -13.95
N LEU A 218 2.64 2.86 -12.85
CA LEU A 218 2.28 1.45 -12.75
C LEU A 218 0.77 1.34 -12.53
N ILE A 219 0.14 0.44 -13.27
CA ILE A 219 -1.27 0.11 -13.10
C ILE A 219 -1.47 -1.41 -13.11
N GLU A 220 -2.55 -1.86 -12.49
CA GLU A 220 -3.05 -3.22 -12.63
C GLU A 220 -4.17 -3.21 -13.67
N VAL A 221 -4.09 -4.14 -14.64
CA VAL A 221 -5.12 -4.34 -15.66
C VAL A 221 -5.39 -5.84 -15.81
N LYS A 222 -6.55 -6.29 -15.31
CA LYS A 222 -7.03 -7.69 -15.44
C LYS A 222 -6.03 -8.73 -14.91
N GLY A 223 -5.48 -8.50 -13.72
CA GLY A 223 -4.50 -9.34 -13.04
C GLY A 223 -3.08 -9.22 -13.59
N LYS A 224 -2.81 -8.23 -14.44
CA LYS A 224 -1.50 -8.02 -15.08
C LYS A 224 -0.93 -6.65 -14.77
N LEU A 225 0.38 -6.55 -14.72
CA LEU A 225 1.10 -5.29 -14.61
C LEU A 225 1.03 -4.54 -15.95
N GLY A 226 0.68 -3.26 -15.90
CA GLY A 226 0.77 -2.32 -17.00
C GLY A 226 1.58 -1.09 -16.61
N VAL A 227 2.10 -0.39 -17.62
CA VAL A 227 2.78 0.89 -17.48
C VAL A 227 2.11 1.89 -18.41
N ILE A 228 1.62 3.01 -17.88
CA ILE A 228 1.14 4.15 -18.67
C ILE A 228 2.34 5.06 -18.96
N ASP A 229 2.47 5.55 -20.19
CA ASP A 229 3.40 6.62 -20.59
C ASP A 229 2.60 7.87 -20.98
N TYR A 230 2.78 8.95 -20.24
CA TYR A 230 2.07 10.22 -20.43
C TYR A 230 2.74 11.17 -21.44
N ARG A 231 3.86 10.81 -22.07
CA ARG A 231 4.55 11.70 -23.02
C ARG A 231 3.82 11.90 -24.35
N ASN A 232 2.91 11.01 -24.70
CA ASN A 232 2.19 10.99 -25.98
C ASN A 232 0.68 11.24 -25.84
N GLY A 233 0.25 11.91 -24.76
CA GLY A 233 -1.14 12.32 -24.51
C GLY A 233 -1.46 13.71 -25.00
#